data_AF-A0A948GMS7-F1
#
_entry.id   AF-A0A948GMS7-F1
#
_cell.length_a   1.000
_cell.length_b   1.000
_cell.length_c   1.000
_cell.angle_alpha   90.00
_cell.angle_beta   90.00
_cell.angle_gamma   90.00
#
_symmetry.space_group_name_H-M   'P 1'
#
loop_
_entity.id
_entity.type
_entity.pdbx_description
1 polymer ?
#
loop_
_entity_poly.entity_id
_entity_poly.type
_entity_poly.pdbx_seq_one_letter_code
_entity_poly.pdbx_strand_id
1 'polypeptide(L)'
;MMAGAAILVILCAMAGGWLARALLLATLRTRHPELFAELGQPSSRQLDSLLPRYQELHLRFWKYLWGSKVFQLGDRRVAALAWAARVSDVALGAAVAAFLWIAAQ
;
A
#
# COMPACT_ATOMS: atom_id res chain seq x y z
N MET A 1 1.85 24.88 16.06
CA MET A 1 3.01 24.20 15.45
C MET A 1 2.82 22.70 15.27
N MET A 2 2.35 21.95 16.27
CA MET A 2 2.25 20.48 16.19
C MET A 2 1.26 19.95 15.14
N ALA A 3 0.12 20.63 14.94
CA ALA A 3 -0.85 20.26 13.89
C ALA A 3 -0.27 20.37 12.46
N GLY A 4 0.55 21.40 12.19
CA GLY A 4 1.21 21.58 10.89
C GLY A 4 2.21 20.46 10.58
N ALA A 5 2.97 20.01 11.59
CA ALA A 5 3.86 18.86 11.46
C ALA A 5 3.09 17.56 11.18
N ALA A 6 1.96 17.34 11.87
CA ALA A 6 1.12 16.17 11.61
C ALA A 6 0.55 16.16 10.18
N ILE A 7 0.10 17.30 9.67
CA ILE A 7 -0.38 17.43 8.28
C ILE A 7 0.74 17.12 7.28
N LEU A 8 1.95 17.64 7.50
CA LEU A 8 3.10 17.34 6.63
C LEU A 8 3.42 15.84 6.62
N VAL A 9 3.41 15.19 7.79
CA VAL A 9 3.65 13.74 7.88
C VAL A 9 2.55 12.95 7.17
N ILE A 10 1.28 13.36 7.29
CA ILE A 10 0.16 12.73 6.56
C ILE A 10 0.41 12.83 5.05
N LEU A 11 0.71 14.02 4.53
CA LEU A 11 0.94 14.23 3.09
C LEU A 11 2.14 13.42 2.59
N CYS A 12 3.26 13.44 3.32
CA CYS A 12 4.46 12.66 2.97
C CYS A 12 4.20 11.16 3.03
N ALA A 13 3.46 10.67 4.03
CA ALA A 13 3.11 9.26 4.15
C ALA A 13 2.17 8.80 3.03
N MET A 14 1.21 9.64 2.62
CA MET A 14 0.34 9.35 1.48
C MET A 14 1.12 9.31 0.17
N ALA A 15 1.93 10.32 -0.12
CA ALA A 15 2.72 10.40 -1.35
C ALA A 15 3.78 9.28 -1.42
N GLY A 16 4.53 9.07 -0.33
CA GLY A 16 5.54 8.03 -0.21
C GLY A 16 4.94 6.62 -0.27
N GLY A 17 3.83 6.40 0.43
CA GLY A 17 3.10 5.14 0.40
C GLY A 17 2.51 4.84 -0.97
N TRP A 18 1.98 5.84 -1.68
CA TRP A 18 1.49 5.68 -3.05
C TRP A 18 2.62 5.28 -4.01
N LEU A 19 3.76 5.99 -3.94
CA LEU A 19 4.92 5.71 -4.79
C LEU A 19 5.51 4.32 -4.52
N ALA A 20 5.68 3.94 -3.24
CA ALA A 20 6.20 2.62 -2.87
C ALA A 20 5.32 1.49 -3.41
N ARG A 21 3.99 1.66 -3.36
CA ARG A 21 3.03 0.70 -3.91
C ARG A 21 3.09 0.62 -5.43
N ALA A 22 3.17 1.76 -6.12
CA ALA A 22 3.31 1.79 -7.57
C ALA A 22 4.58 1.07 -8.03
N LEU A 23 5.71 1.34 -7.36
CA LEU A 23 6.98 0.67 -7.62
C LEU A 23 6.93 -0.82 -7.26
N LEU A 24 6.24 -1.20 -6.18
CA LEU A 24 6.05 -2.60 -5.79
C LEU A 24 5.26 -3.35 -6.86
N LEU A 25 4.14 -2.80 -7.33
CA LEU A 25 3.34 -3.40 -8.41
C LEU A 25 4.13 -3.51 -9.71
N ALA A 26 4.89 -2.49 -10.09
CA ALA A 26 5.74 -2.53 -11.27
C ALA A 26 6.85 -3.59 -11.15
N THR A 27 7.45 -3.72 -9.97
CA THR A 27 8.48 -4.73 -9.68
C THR A 27 7.89 -6.14 -9.70
N LEU A 28 6.69 -6.33 -9.13
CA LEU A 28 6.01 -7.63 -9.16
C LEU A 28 5.62 -8.02 -10.59
N ARG A 29 5.07 -7.09 -11.38
CA ARG A 29 4.73 -7.35 -12.78
C ARG A 29 5.93 -7.78 -13.62
N THR A 30 7.13 -7.26 -13.33
CA THR A 30 8.33 -7.53 -14.12
C THR A 30 9.13 -8.72 -13.63
N ARG A 31 9.19 -8.96 -12.31
CA ARG A 31 10.04 -9.99 -11.69
C ARG A 31 9.30 -11.22 -11.20
N HIS A 32 8.04 -11.07 -10.80
CA HIS A 32 7.21 -12.12 -10.21
C HIS A 32 5.79 -12.09 -10.83
N PRO A 33 5.67 -12.30 -12.15
CA PRO A 33 4.40 -12.14 -12.87
C PRO A 33 3.30 -13.09 -12.37
N GLU A 34 3.66 -14.26 -11.85
CA GLU A 34 2.75 -15.22 -11.21
C GLU A 34 2.11 -14.65 -9.94
N LEU A 35 2.86 -13.97 -9.10
CA LEU A 35 2.31 -13.30 -7.92
C LEU A 35 1.52 -12.05 -8.28
N PHE A 36 1.96 -11.34 -9.32
CA PHE A 36 1.19 -10.22 -9.86
C PHE A 36 -0.16 -10.70 -10.42
N ALA A 37 -0.20 -11.86 -11.06
CA ALA A 37 -1.44 -12.48 -11.54
C ALA A 37 -2.36 -12.89 -10.38
N GLU A 38 -1.81 -13.48 -9.31
CA GLU A 38 -2.55 -13.79 -8.07
C GLU A 38 -3.12 -12.53 -7.37
N LEU A 39 -2.39 -11.41 -7.45
CA LEU A 39 -2.83 -10.11 -6.93
C LEU A 39 -3.99 -9.50 -7.73
N GLY A 40 -4.24 -9.98 -8.95
CA GLY A 40 -5.48 -9.72 -9.68
C GLY A 40 -5.31 -9.28 -11.13
N GLN A 41 -4.71 -10.11 -12.00
CA GLN A 41 -5.06 -9.99 -13.42
C GLN A 41 -6.44 -10.61 -13.69
N PRO A 42 -7.31 -9.88 -14.40
CA PRO A 42 -8.69 -10.30 -14.67
C PRO A 42 -8.69 -11.36 -15.77
N SER A 43 -9.22 -12.55 -15.50
CA SER A 43 -9.72 -13.39 -16.59
C SER A 43 -10.81 -12.59 -17.30
N SER A 44 -10.69 -12.42 -18.62
CA SER A 44 -11.44 -11.50 -19.50
C SER A 44 -12.97 -11.44 -19.35
N ARG A 45 -13.62 -12.38 -18.65
CA ARG A 45 -15.07 -12.39 -18.40
C ARG A 45 -15.55 -11.45 -17.30
N GLN A 46 -14.64 -10.82 -16.57
CA GLN A 46 -15.03 -10.10 -15.37
C GLN A 46 -15.44 -8.65 -15.64
N LEU A 47 -14.97 -7.96 -16.68
CA LEU A 47 -14.97 -6.49 -16.89
C LEU A 47 -16.25 -5.63 -16.65
N ASP A 48 -17.43 -6.18 -16.33
CA ASP A 48 -18.71 -5.45 -16.33
C ASP A 48 -19.12 -4.68 -15.05
N SER A 49 -18.30 -4.60 -13.98
CA SER A 49 -18.66 -3.78 -12.80
C SER A 49 -17.46 -3.06 -12.14
N LEU A 50 -17.43 -1.73 -12.26
CA LEU A 50 -16.25 -0.90 -12.02
C LEU A 50 -16.09 -0.33 -10.59
N LEU A 51 -17.09 -0.39 -9.71
CA LEU A 51 -17.01 0.23 -8.38
C LEU A 51 -16.54 -0.70 -7.23
N PRO A 52 -17.05 -1.94 -7.08
CA PRO A 52 -16.63 -2.83 -5.99
C PRO A 52 -15.19 -3.35 -6.13
N ARG A 53 -14.64 -3.32 -7.35
CA ARG A 53 -13.40 -4.03 -7.69
C ARG A 53 -12.12 -3.33 -7.35
N TYR A 54 -12.11 -2.00 -7.42
CA TYR A 54 -10.94 -1.25 -6.95
C TYR A 54 -10.74 -1.44 -5.45
N GLN A 55 -11.83 -1.56 -4.69
CA GLN A 55 -11.78 -1.90 -3.27
C GLN A 55 -11.28 -3.32 -3.03
N GLU A 56 -11.76 -4.30 -3.81
CA GLU A 56 -11.33 -5.69 -3.67
C GLU A 56 -9.84 -5.88 -4.01
N LEU A 57 -9.37 -5.25 -5.09
CA LEU A 57 -7.96 -5.26 -5.48
C LEU A 57 -7.09 -4.56 -4.42
N HIS A 58 -7.57 -3.44 -3.87
CA HIS A 58 -6.90 -2.76 -2.77
C HIS A 58 -6.81 -3.64 -1.52
N LEU A 59 -7.88 -4.34 -1.13
CA LEU A 59 -7.90 -5.26 0.00
C LEU A 59 -6.98 -6.46 -0.19
N ARG A 60 -6.95 -7.06 -1.39
CA ARG A 60 -6.05 -8.18 -1.71
C ARG A 60 -4.59 -7.73 -1.67
N PHE A 61 -4.29 -6.57 -2.25
CA PHE A 61 -2.96 -5.98 -2.18
C PHE A 61 -2.56 -5.64 -0.74
N TRP A 62 -3.49 -5.13 0.06
CA TRP A 62 -3.23 -4.83 1.47
C TRP A 62 -2.98 -6.11 2.27
N LYS A 63 -3.77 -7.17 2.05
CA LYS A 63 -3.54 -8.51 2.63
C LYS A 63 -2.18 -9.09 2.20
N TYR A 64 -1.78 -8.91 0.94
CA TYR A 64 -0.48 -9.34 0.46
C TYR A 64 0.66 -8.56 1.12
N LEU A 65 0.52 -7.24 1.22
CA LEU A 65 1.50 -6.35 1.83
C LEU A 65 1.68 -6.69 3.31
N TRP A 66 0.58 -6.91 4.04
CA TRP A 66 0.56 -7.24 5.47
C TRP A 66 0.74 -8.73 5.77
N GLY A 67 0.64 -9.58 4.75
CA GLY A 67 0.97 -11.00 4.83
C GLY A 67 2.48 -11.26 4.89
N SER A 68 2.86 -12.46 5.33
CA SER A 68 4.26 -12.90 5.34
C SER A 68 4.77 -13.30 3.95
N LYS A 69 3.86 -13.61 3.01
CA LYS A 69 4.18 -14.12 1.66
C LYS A 69 5.13 -13.19 0.88
N VAL A 70 4.97 -11.87 1.03
CA VAL A 70 5.83 -10.88 0.35
C VAL A 70 7.30 -10.94 0.79
N PHE A 71 7.58 -11.38 2.01
CA PHE A 71 8.94 -11.51 2.55
C PHE A 71 9.55 -12.90 2.32
N GLN A 72 8.71 -13.91 2.07
CA GLN A 72 9.14 -15.27 1.76
C GLN A 72 9.67 -15.43 0.34
N LEU A 73 9.46 -14.43 -0.52
CA LEU A 73 9.90 -14.40 -1.91
C LEU A 73 11.42 -14.39 -2.13
N GLY A 74 12.20 -14.03 -1.11
CA GLY A 74 13.65 -13.88 -1.23
C GLY A 74 14.11 -12.70 -2.10
N ASP A 75 13.20 -11.96 -2.76
CA ASP A 75 13.54 -10.76 -3.53
C ASP A 75 13.67 -9.54 -2.62
N ARG A 76 14.91 -9.09 -2.42
CA ARG A 76 15.25 -7.94 -1.59
C ARG A 76 14.55 -6.65 -2.04
N ARG A 77 14.32 -6.44 -3.34
CA ARG A 77 13.65 -5.23 -3.84
C ARG A 77 12.17 -5.24 -3.49
N VAL A 78 11.51 -6.38 -3.68
CA VAL A 78 10.10 -6.57 -3.30
C VAL A 78 9.94 -6.39 -1.79
N ALA A 79 10.82 -7.00 -0.98
CA ALA A 79 10.80 -6.87 0.47
C ALA A 79 11.03 -5.41 0.94
N ALA A 80 11.98 -4.69 0.34
CA ALA A 80 12.25 -3.29 0.69
C ALA A 80 11.07 -2.37 0.35
N LEU A 81 10.47 -2.55 -0.84
CA LEU A 81 9.30 -1.77 -1.26
C LEU A 81 8.06 -2.10 -0.42
N ALA A 82 7.89 -3.36 -0.03
CA ALA A 82 6.83 -3.78 0.89
C ALA A 82 7.00 -3.15 2.28
N TRP A 83 8.24 -3.10 2.79
CA TRP A 83 8.56 -2.39 4.03
C TRP A 83 8.28 -0.90 3.93
N ALA A 84 8.72 -0.23 2.86
CA ALA A 84 8.47 1.19 2.65
C ALA A 84 6.97 1.50 2.68
N ALA A 85 6.15 0.70 1.98
CA ALA A 85 4.71 0.86 1.98
C ALA A 85 4.07 0.62 3.36
N ARG A 86 4.54 -0.37 4.14
CA ARG A 86 4.07 -0.60 5.52
C ARG A 86 4.43 0.55 6.46
N VAL A 87 5.66 1.05 6.39
CA VAL A 87 6.11 2.18 7.20
C VAL A 87 5.27 3.42 6.89
N SER A 88 4.96 3.66 5.61
CA SER A 88 4.04 4.73 5.22
C SER A 88 2.64 4.55 5.82
N ASP A 89 2.10 3.32 5.85
CA ASP A 89 0.78 3.06 6.45
C ASP A 89 0.77 3.33 7.96
N VAL A 90 1.80 2.86 8.67
CA VAL A 90 1.94 3.09 10.12
C VAL A 90 2.13 4.57 10.41
N ALA A 91 2.98 5.26 9.64
CA ALA A 91 3.21 6.70 9.79
C ALA A 91 1.92 7.50 9.53
N LEU A 92 1.15 7.13 8.51
CA LEU A 92 -0.14 7.77 8.22
C LEU A 92 -1.13 7.56 9.37
N GLY A 93 -1.30 6.32 9.84
CA GLY A 93 -2.19 6.01 10.95
C GLY A 93 -1.82 6.74 12.24
N ALA A 94 -0.54 6.75 12.60
CA ALA A 94 -0.04 7.46 13.77
C ALA A 94 -0.22 8.98 13.65
N ALA A 95 0.04 9.56 12.48
CA ALA A 95 -0.11 11.00 12.26
C ALA A 95 -1.58 11.44 12.28
N VAL A 96 -2.50 10.63 11.73
CA VAL A 96 -3.95 10.86 11.82
C VAL A 96 -4.42 10.78 13.27
N ALA A 97 -3.99 9.76 14.03
CA ALA A 97 -4.35 9.64 15.45
C ALA A 97 -3.83 10.84 16.27
N ALA A 98 -2.58 11.26 16.04
CA ALA A 98 -2.00 12.42 16.69
C ALA A 98 -2.74 13.72 16.32
N PHE A 99 -3.13 13.87 15.04
CA PHE A 99 -3.90 15.03 14.60
C PHE A 99 -5.29 15.09 15.25
N LEU A 100 -6.01 13.97 15.31
CA LEU A 100 -7.31 13.88 15.96
C LEU A 100 -7.21 14.16 17.47
N TRP A 101 -6.17 13.66 18.12
CA TRP A 101 -5.92 13.94 19.53
C TRP A 101 -5.68 15.43 19.79
N ILE A 102 -4.87 16.09 18.95
CA ILE A 102 -4.62 17.54 19.05
C ILE A 102 -5.90 18.33 18.75
N ALA A 103 -6.71 17.91 17.78
CA ALA A 103 -7.96 18.58 17.42
C ALA A 103 -9.07 18.41 18.47
N ALA A 104 -8.99 17.39 19.31
CA ALA A 104 -9.92 17.13 20.40
C ALA A 104 -9.57 17.86 21.71
N GLN A 105 -8.39 18.51 21.77
CA GLN A 105 -7.99 19.41 22.86
C GLN A 105 -8.40 20.84 22.55
#